data_AF-A0A938QYV3-F1
#
_entry.id   AF-A0A938QYV3-F1
#
_cell.length_a   1.000
_cell.length_b   1.000
_cell.length_c   1.000
_cell.angle_alpha   90.00
_cell.angle_beta   90.00
_cell.angle_gamma   90.00
#
_symmetry.space_group_name_H-M   'P 1'
#
loop_
_entity.id
_entity.type
_entity.pdbx_description
1 polymer ?
#
loop_
_entity_poly.entity_id
_entity_poly.type
_entity_poly.pdbx_seq_one_letter_code
_entity_poly.pdbx_strand_id
1 'polypeptide(L)'
;MTTESPGRSTTMLTATSGAQAAAVVDRVVAKVAFDGEARQAKLRVLALGGTAVCWPLLCLLADDRTALVTVELVCLVGLAVSLGVLACLRRRGTTSVALSTASGALDVCIAAAIGGAVLFTPTGDFTGLLHTTGFPVLYVAVTASGLRYARRVAMAAGGTALVALLVLHGLDRHWNPARSIDGPVHVGIGIILVAIATGIALTSTRRAREVSLSVARQTLLAERARSTLGSYVSPEVAEQALRSDVVRLGGTRQPVAILFTDLREFTSLSESADPERLVQDLNEYFEHMVKVIRNEGGVVDKYIGDSIMAVFGAPASRPDDAARAIRAAAGLQAALARLNELRALAGKPAIAHGVGVHYGEVIAGNIGTAERT
;
A
#
# COMPACT_ATOMS: atom_id res chain seq x y z
N MET A 1 -32.67 -39.51 5.68
CA MET A 1 -33.18 -38.15 5.43
C MET A 1 -32.07 -37.18 5.79
N THR A 2 -31.53 -36.50 4.76
CA THR A 2 -30.65 -35.33 4.75
C THR A 2 -29.39 -35.30 5.63
N THR A 3 -28.27 -35.57 4.96
CA THR A 3 -26.90 -35.19 5.30
C THR A 3 -26.72 -33.66 5.21
N GLU A 4 -26.39 -32.99 6.32
CA GLU A 4 -25.96 -31.58 6.29
C GLU A 4 -24.47 -31.46 5.97
N SER A 5 -24.16 -30.54 5.05
CA SER A 5 -22.85 -30.28 4.47
C SER A 5 -21.97 -29.37 5.36
N PRO A 6 -20.71 -29.71 5.65
CA PRO A 6 -19.79 -28.85 6.41
C PRO A 6 -19.23 -27.65 5.61
N GLY A 7 -19.71 -27.38 4.39
CA GLY A 7 -19.04 -26.48 3.44
C GLY A 7 -19.34 -24.99 3.56
N ARG A 8 -20.27 -24.54 4.42
CA ARG A 8 -20.78 -23.16 4.35
C ARG A 8 -19.95 -22.13 5.13
N SER A 9 -19.38 -22.49 6.28
CA SER A 9 -18.64 -21.53 7.13
C SER A 9 -17.22 -21.24 6.62
N THR A 10 -16.52 -22.24 6.08
CA THR A 10 -15.16 -22.09 5.53
C THR A 10 -15.15 -21.29 4.22
N THR A 11 -16.21 -21.43 3.42
CA THR A 11 -16.41 -20.67 2.18
C THR A 11 -16.71 -19.19 2.46
N MET A 12 -17.41 -18.89 3.57
CA MET A 12 -17.74 -17.51 3.94
C MET A 12 -16.51 -16.74 4.44
N LEU A 13 -15.67 -17.36 5.30
CA LEU A 13 -14.42 -16.78 5.82
C LEU A 13 -13.37 -16.53 4.71
N THR A 14 -13.22 -17.47 3.77
CA THR A 14 -12.32 -17.31 2.62
C THR A 14 -12.83 -16.24 1.65
N ALA A 15 -14.14 -16.16 1.40
CA ALA A 15 -14.76 -15.12 0.58
C ALA A 15 -14.60 -13.70 1.18
N THR A 16 -14.79 -13.53 2.51
CA THR A 16 -14.52 -12.25 3.19
C THR A 16 -13.06 -11.84 3.11
N SER A 17 -12.13 -12.80 3.20
CA SER A 17 -10.68 -12.51 3.09
C SER A 17 -10.28 -12.08 1.66
N GLY A 18 -10.95 -12.63 0.63
CA GLY A 18 -10.74 -12.27 -0.77
C GLY A 18 -11.31 -10.89 -1.10
N ALA A 19 -12.52 -10.61 -0.62
CA ALA A 19 -13.18 -9.30 -0.79
C ALA A 19 -12.41 -8.18 -0.07
N GLN A 20 -11.90 -8.43 1.14
CA GLN A 20 -11.05 -7.48 1.85
C GLN A 20 -9.71 -7.24 1.15
N ALA A 21 -9.08 -8.30 0.60
CA ALA A 21 -7.84 -8.15 -0.16
C ALA A 21 -8.06 -7.33 -1.45
N ALA A 22 -9.15 -7.57 -2.17
CA ALA A 22 -9.53 -6.78 -3.33
C ALA A 22 -9.78 -5.30 -2.97
N ALA A 23 -10.48 -5.03 -1.87
CA ALA A 23 -10.74 -3.68 -1.39
C ALA A 23 -9.46 -2.95 -0.92
N VAL A 24 -8.46 -3.66 -0.39
CA VAL A 24 -7.14 -3.08 -0.07
C VAL A 24 -6.39 -2.73 -1.36
N VAL A 25 -6.38 -3.65 -2.32
CA VAL A 25 -5.76 -3.44 -3.64
C VAL A 25 -6.37 -2.23 -4.34
N ASP A 26 -7.69 -2.12 -4.40
CA ASP A 26 -8.38 -1.01 -5.04
C ASP A 26 -8.08 0.33 -4.35
N ARG A 27 -7.97 0.33 -3.01
CA ARG A 27 -7.55 1.53 -2.25
C ARG A 27 -6.11 1.93 -2.54
N VAL A 28 -5.19 0.97 -2.64
CA VAL A 28 -3.79 1.24 -2.99
C VAL A 28 -3.72 1.82 -4.40
N VAL A 29 -4.39 1.20 -5.37
CA VAL A 29 -4.43 1.67 -6.76
C VAL A 29 -5.04 3.07 -6.85
N ALA A 30 -6.15 3.33 -6.14
CA ALA A 30 -6.78 4.64 -6.11
C ALA A 30 -5.86 5.71 -5.49
N LYS A 31 -5.15 5.37 -4.41
CA LYS A 31 -4.17 6.27 -3.78
C LYS A 31 -2.99 6.57 -4.70
N VAL A 32 -2.43 5.56 -5.36
CA VAL A 32 -1.34 5.74 -6.34
C VAL A 32 -1.79 6.61 -7.51
N ALA A 33 -3.01 6.41 -8.02
CA ALA A 33 -3.57 7.25 -9.08
C ALA A 33 -3.76 8.71 -8.61
N PHE A 34 -4.24 8.91 -7.38
CA PHE A 34 -4.38 10.24 -6.77
C PHE A 34 -3.03 10.95 -6.63
N ASP A 35 -2.03 10.27 -6.06
CA ASP A 35 -0.69 10.80 -5.88
C ASP A 35 -0.02 11.11 -7.22
N GLY A 36 -0.20 10.25 -8.22
CA GLY A 36 0.25 10.44 -9.59
C GLY A 36 -0.35 11.70 -10.23
N GLU A 37 -1.67 11.88 -10.13
CA GLU A 37 -2.37 13.07 -10.65
C GLU A 37 -1.91 14.35 -9.93
N ALA A 38 -1.80 14.31 -8.60
CA ALA A 38 -1.35 15.45 -7.81
C ALA A 38 0.08 15.85 -8.16
N ARG A 39 0.99 14.88 -8.35
CA ARG A 39 2.38 15.14 -8.76
C ARG A 39 2.44 15.74 -10.16
N GLN A 40 1.67 15.21 -11.09
CA GLN A 40 1.54 15.72 -12.46
C GLN A 40 0.99 17.16 -12.49
N ALA A 41 -0.05 17.45 -11.72
CA ALA A 41 -0.59 18.82 -11.63
C ALA A 41 0.42 19.81 -11.02
N LYS A 42 1.19 19.41 -10.00
CA LYS A 42 2.28 20.23 -9.43
C LYS A 42 3.38 20.50 -10.45
N LEU A 43 3.83 19.46 -11.17
CA LEU A 43 4.84 19.61 -12.22
C LEU A 43 4.37 20.56 -13.32
N ARG A 44 3.09 20.51 -13.71
CA ARG A 44 2.50 21.47 -14.65
C ARG A 44 2.51 22.89 -14.14
N VAL A 45 2.11 23.11 -12.89
CA VAL A 45 2.16 24.45 -12.27
C VAL A 45 3.58 25.01 -12.31
N LEU A 46 4.59 24.19 -11.97
CA LEU A 46 5.99 24.60 -12.02
C LEU A 46 6.45 24.89 -13.44
N ALA A 47 6.18 23.99 -14.39
CA ALA A 47 6.60 24.14 -15.77
C ALA A 47 5.94 25.36 -16.44
N LEU A 48 4.61 25.47 -16.35
CA LEU A 48 3.85 26.57 -16.97
C LEU A 48 4.12 27.91 -16.28
N GLY A 49 4.26 27.92 -14.95
CA GLY A 49 4.64 29.12 -14.21
C GLY A 49 6.05 29.59 -14.58
N GLY A 50 7.00 28.68 -14.66
CA GLY A 50 8.36 28.97 -15.13
C GLY A 50 8.37 29.51 -16.57
N THR A 51 7.65 28.86 -17.48
CA THR A 51 7.54 29.32 -18.87
C THR A 51 6.86 30.68 -18.96
N ALA A 52 5.78 30.94 -18.21
CA ALA A 52 5.10 32.24 -18.21
C ALA A 52 6.00 33.40 -17.75
N VAL A 53 6.99 33.14 -16.88
CA VAL A 53 7.95 34.14 -16.43
C VAL A 53 9.14 34.28 -17.39
N CYS A 54 9.70 33.15 -17.85
CA CYS A 54 10.91 33.15 -18.68
C CYS A 54 10.63 33.51 -20.14
N TRP A 55 9.47 33.14 -20.68
CA TRP A 55 9.14 33.32 -22.10
C TRP A 55 9.09 34.79 -22.54
N PRO A 56 8.43 35.71 -21.80
CA PRO A 56 8.46 37.13 -22.13
C PRO A 56 9.89 37.71 -22.10
N LEU A 57 10.71 37.29 -21.14
CA LEU A 57 12.11 37.71 -21.05
C LEU A 57 12.92 37.22 -22.26
N LEU A 58 12.71 35.98 -22.70
CA LEU A 58 13.36 35.44 -23.89
C LEU A 58 12.91 36.16 -25.17
N CYS A 59 11.61 36.43 -25.33
CA CYS A 59 11.09 37.22 -26.45
C CYS A 59 11.69 38.63 -26.49
N LEU A 60 11.88 39.27 -25.32
CA LEU A 60 12.53 40.58 -25.23
C LEU A 60 14.01 40.53 -25.61
N LEU A 61 14.74 39.47 -25.21
CA LEU A 61 16.15 39.28 -25.56
C LEU A 61 16.37 38.93 -27.04
N ALA A 62 15.42 38.22 -27.65
CA ALA A 62 15.49 37.78 -29.04
C ALA A 62 14.92 38.80 -30.05
N ASP A 63 14.30 39.89 -29.57
CA ASP A 63 13.53 40.86 -30.36
C ASP A 63 12.43 40.21 -31.25
N ASP A 64 11.94 39.03 -30.84
CA ASP A 64 10.87 38.29 -31.51
C ASP A 64 9.63 38.22 -30.62
N ARG A 65 8.57 38.87 -31.08
CA ARG A 65 7.28 38.95 -30.36
C ARG A 65 6.18 38.08 -31.00
N THR A 66 6.47 37.37 -32.08
CA THR A 66 5.45 36.70 -32.90
C THR A 66 4.63 35.65 -32.15
N ALA A 67 5.24 34.97 -31.18
CA ALA A 67 4.58 33.95 -30.36
C ALA A 67 4.34 34.36 -28.89
N LEU A 68 4.64 35.61 -28.51
CA LEU A 68 4.58 36.06 -27.12
C LEU A 68 3.19 35.87 -26.50
N VAL A 69 2.17 36.51 -27.11
CA VAL A 69 0.79 36.50 -26.59
C VAL A 69 0.20 35.09 -26.58
N THR A 70 0.46 34.30 -27.62
CA THR A 70 -0.10 32.96 -27.76
C THR A 70 0.44 32.00 -26.70
N VAL A 71 1.76 31.96 -26.50
CA VAL A 71 2.39 31.08 -25.51
C VAL A 71 2.02 31.53 -24.09
N GLU A 72 1.98 32.84 -23.83
CA GLU A 72 1.60 33.39 -22.53
C GLU A 72 0.15 33.05 -22.17
N LEU A 73 -0.79 33.22 -23.10
CA LEU A 73 -2.20 32.84 -22.90
C LEU A 73 -2.34 31.34 -22.62
N VAL A 74 -1.65 30.49 -23.38
CA VAL A 74 -1.68 29.03 -23.17
C VAL A 74 -1.11 28.64 -21.81
N CYS A 75 -0.03 29.29 -21.37
CA CYS A 75 0.55 29.06 -20.05
C CYS A 75 -0.40 29.49 -18.93
N LEU A 76 -1.05 30.65 -19.04
CA LEU A 76 -2.00 31.16 -18.04
C LEU A 76 -3.25 30.27 -17.94
N VAL A 77 -3.82 29.88 -19.07
CA VAL A 77 -4.96 28.94 -19.11
C VAL A 77 -4.56 27.59 -18.51
N GLY A 78 -3.41 27.04 -18.92
CA GLY A 78 -2.92 25.77 -18.39
C GLY A 78 -2.63 25.83 -16.88
N LEU A 79 -2.13 26.96 -16.37
CA LEU A 79 -1.89 27.19 -14.95
C LEU A 79 -3.21 27.21 -14.17
N ALA A 80 -4.21 27.98 -14.65
CA ALA A 80 -5.52 28.08 -14.03
C ALA A 80 -6.20 26.70 -13.93
N VAL A 81 -6.15 25.92 -15.01
CA VAL A 81 -6.73 24.57 -15.02
C VAL A 81 -5.95 23.62 -14.09
N SER A 82 -4.61 23.69 -14.07
CA SER A 82 -3.79 22.85 -13.19
C SER A 82 -4.03 23.15 -11.70
N LEU A 83 -4.20 24.42 -11.35
CA LEU A 83 -4.61 24.85 -10.01
C LEU A 83 -6.03 24.38 -9.68
N GLY A 84 -6.95 24.42 -10.64
CA GLY A 84 -8.30 23.87 -10.50
C GLY A 84 -8.32 22.36 -10.24
N VAL A 85 -7.46 21.60 -10.95
CA VAL A 85 -7.28 20.15 -10.70
C VAL A 85 -6.76 19.91 -9.28
N LEU A 86 -5.73 20.64 -8.84
CA LEU A 86 -5.20 20.52 -7.47
C LEU A 86 -6.26 20.88 -6.40
N ALA A 87 -7.05 21.93 -6.64
CA ALA A 87 -8.13 22.31 -5.74
C ALA A 87 -9.23 21.23 -5.68
N CYS A 88 -9.58 20.64 -6.82
CA CYS A 88 -10.55 19.54 -6.91
C CYS A 88 -10.05 18.29 -6.16
N LEU A 89 -8.79 17.90 -6.38
CA LEU A 89 -8.17 16.77 -5.68
C LEU A 89 -8.13 17.01 -4.16
N ARG A 90 -7.74 18.21 -3.71
CA ARG A 90 -7.75 18.56 -2.28
C ARG A 90 -9.16 18.50 -1.68
N ARG A 91 -10.19 18.97 -2.40
CA ARG A 91 -11.58 18.93 -1.92
C ARG A 91 -12.16 17.53 -1.86
N ARG A 92 -11.85 16.67 -2.83
CA ARG A 92 -12.44 15.32 -2.94
C ARG A 92 -11.67 14.24 -2.19
N GLY A 93 -10.37 14.43 -1.94
CA GLY A 93 -9.51 13.42 -1.30
C GLY A 93 -9.30 12.14 -2.14
N THR A 94 -9.78 12.12 -3.38
CA THR A 94 -9.68 11.00 -4.33
C THR A 94 -9.66 11.53 -5.76
N THR A 95 -9.19 10.72 -6.70
CA THR A 95 -9.23 11.02 -8.14
C THR A 95 -10.26 10.14 -8.85
N SER A 96 -10.84 10.64 -9.94
CA SER A 96 -11.69 9.86 -10.82
C SER A 96 -11.00 9.64 -12.17
N VAL A 97 -11.31 8.51 -12.82
CA VAL A 97 -10.80 8.20 -14.16
C VAL A 97 -11.17 9.30 -15.16
N ALA A 98 -12.35 9.92 -15.01
CA ALA A 98 -12.78 11.03 -15.86
C ALA A 98 -11.88 12.27 -15.69
N LEU A 99 -11.59 12.66 -14.44
CA LEU A 99 -10.73 13.80 -14.15
C LEU A 99 -9.30 13.58 -14.69
N SER A 100 -8.72 12.41 -14.43
CA SER A 100 -7.37 12.07 -14.92
C SER A 100 -7.32 11.95 -16.45
N THR A 101 -8.39 11.46 -17.09
CA THR A 101 -8.49 11.43 -18.56
C THR A 101 -8.52 12.84 -19.15
N ALA A 102 -9.39 13.71 -18.61
CA ALA A 102 -9.49 15.10 -19.06
C ALA A 102 -8.18 15.86 -18.85
N SER A 103 -7.56 15.65 -17.68
CA SER A 103 -6.27 16.22 -17.33
C SER A 103 -5.14 15.75 -18.26
N GLY A 104 -5.08 14.47 -18.62
CA GLY A 104 -4.10 13.96 -19.59
C GLY A 104 -4.31 14.48 -21.00
N ALA A 105 -5.55 14.61 -21.46
CA ALA A 105 -5.87 15.22 -22.76
C ALA A 105 -5.47 16.71 -22.79
N LEU A 106 -5.70 17.43 -21.69
CA LEU A 106 -5.31 18.83 -21.57
C LEU A 106 -3.81 19.04 -21.75
N ASP A 107 -2.95 18.17 -21.18
CA ASP A 107 -1.49 18.31 -21.31
C ASP A 107 -1.06 18.28 -22.77
N VAL A 108 -1.68 17.38 -23.53
CA VAL A 108 -1.44 17.24 -24.97
C VAL A 108 -1.96 18.45 -25.72
N CYS A 109 -3.15 18.97 -25.37
CA CYS A 109 -3.67 20.20 -25.96
C CYS A 109 -2.78 21.41 -25.68
N ILE A 110 -2.24 21.54 -24.46
CA ILE A 110 -1.31 22.60 -24.08
C ILE A 110 -0.02 22.48 -24.90
N ALA A 111 0.57 21.28 -24.97
CA ALA A 111 1.77 21.03 -25.77
C ALA A 111 1.53 21.33 -27.26
N ALA A 112 0.38 20.92 -27.79
CA ALA A 112 -0.01 21.18 -29.17
C ALA A 112 -0.25 22.68 -29.44
N ALA A 113 -0.86 23.40 -28.50
CA ALA A 113 -1.11 24.84 -28.64
C ALA A 113 0.20 25.66 -28.59
N ILE A 114 1.14 25.28 -27.72
CA ILE A 114 2.49 25.87 -27.68
C ILE A 114 3.21 25.57 -29.00
N GLY A 115 3.17 24.33 -29.49
CA GLY A 115 3.74 23.96 -30.78
C GLY A 115 3.07 24.68 -31.97
N GLY A 116 1.75 24.90 -31.90
CA GLY A 116 0.99 25.62 -32.92
C GLY A 116 1.32 27.10 -33.02
N ALA A 117 1.87 27.72 -31.97
CA ALA A 117 2.37 29.10 -32.03
C ALA A 117 3.47 29.26 -33.10
N VAL A 118 4.22 28.18 -33.39
CA VAL A 118 5.23 28.13 -34.45
C VAL A 118 4.63 28.33 -35.84
N LEU A 119 3.36 27.95 -36.06
CA LEU A 119 2.69 28.13 -37.36
C LEU A 119 2.55 29.61 -37.76
N PHE A 120 2.60 30.52 -36.79
CA PHE A 120 2.48 31.96 -37.00
C PHE A 120 3.83 32.68 -37.06
N THR A 121 4.95 31.93 -37.08
CA THR A 121 6.28 32.53 -37.24
C THR A 121 6.43 33.18 -38.62
N PRO A 122 7.21 34.28 -38.74
CA PRO A 122 7.42 34.94 -40.02
C PRO A 122 7.97 33.95 -41.04
N THR A 123 7.39 33.98 -42.25
CA THR A 123 7.67 32.96 -43.26
C THR A 123 9.16 32.77 -43.52
N GLY A 124 9.96 33.84 -43.44
CA GLY A 124 11.43 33.88 -43.61
C GLY A 124 12.22 32.78 -42.91
N ASP A 125 11.88 32.47 -41.66
CA ASP A 125 12.63 31.54 -40.78
C ASP A 125 11.88 30.22 -40.52
N PHE A 126 10.72 30.03 -41.16
CA PHE A 126 9.90 28.84 -40.98
C PHE A 126 10.50 27.63 -41.71
N THR A 127 10.94 26.62 -40.95
CA THR A 127 11.56 25.38 -41.45
C THR A 127 10.60 24.20 -41.62
N GLY A 128 9.31 24.40 -41.37
CA GLY A 128 8.27 23.36 -41.39
C GLY A 128 7.89 22.88 -39.98
N LEU A 129 6.60 22.62 -39.77
CA LEU A 129 6.05 22.27 -38.46
C LEU A 129 6.76 21.03 -37.86
N LEU A 130 6.95 19.99 -38.67
CA LEU A 130 7.53 18.72 -38.24
C LEU A 130 9.06 18.75 -38.06
N HIS A 131 9.73 19.78 -38.56
CA HIS A 131 11.17 20.00 -38.40
C HIS A 131 11.53 20.85 -37.18
N THR A 132 10.54 21.45 -36.50
CA THR A 132 10.77 22.31 -35.35
C THR A 132 11.06 21.52 -34.07
N THR A 133 12.01 22.02 -33.28
CA THR A 133 12.47 21.42 -32.00
C THR A 133 11.39 21.37 -30.91
N GLY A 134 10.23 22.00 -31.13
CA GLY A 134 9.09 21.97 -30.21
C GLY A 134 8.21 20.72 -30.31
N PHE A 135 8.25 20.00 -31.44
CA PHE A 135 7.43 18.81 -31.67
C PHE A 135 7.67 17.63 -30.69
N PRO A 136 8.91 17.39 -30.20
CA PRO A 136 9.19 16.41 -29.16
C PRO A 136 8.41 16.59 -27.85
N VAL A 137 7.96 17.81 -27.53
CA VAL A 137 7.20 18.12 -26.30
C VAL A 137 5.84 17.40 -26.30
N LEU A 138 5.22 17.20 -27.47
CA LEU A 138 3.97 16.46 -27.62
C LEU A 138 4.16 14.98 -27.20
N TYR A 139 5.28 14.37 -27.57
CA TYR A 139 5.60 12.99 -27.21
C TYR A 139 5.96 12.85 -25.73
N VAL A 140 6.62 13.86 -25.15
CA VAL A 140 6.86 13.93 -23.70
C VAL A 140 5.53 14.04 -22.94
N ALA A 141 4.56 14.83 -23.43
CA ALA A 141 3.24 14.92 -22.79
C ALA A 141 2.48 13.58 -22.84
N VAL A 142 2.53 12.86 -23.97
CA VAL A 142 1.93 11.52 -24.11
C VAL A 142 2.62 10.52 -23.18
N THR A 143 3.95 10.48 -23.14
CA THR A 143 4.67 9.56 -22.24
C THR A 143 4.45 9.90 -20.77
N ALA A 144 4.41 11.19 -20.41
CA ALA A 144 4.10 11.67 -19.06
C ALA A 144 2.69 11.30 -18.61
N SER A 145 1.72 11.13 -19.52
CA SER A 145 0.39 10.61 -19.19
C SER A 145 0.42 9.20 -18.57
N GLY A 146 1.47 8.42 -18.87
CA GLY A 146 1.71 7.11 -18.26
C GLY A 146 1.96 7.18 -16.74
N LEU A 147 2.34 8.35 -16.21
CA LEU A 147 2.52 8.57 -14.77
C LEU A 147 1.20 8.64 -14.00
N ARG A 148 0.05 8.60 -14.68
CA ARG A 148 -1.29 8.58 -14.06
C ARG A 148 -1.82 7.15 -13.84
N TYR A 149 -1.00 6.13 -14.09
CA TYR A 149 -1.28 4.72 -13.78
C TYR A 149 -2.59 4.15 -14.37
N ALA A 150 -3.13 4.80 -15.40
CA ALA A 150 -4.42 4.44 -15.98
C ALA A 150 -4.30 4.26 -17.50
N ARG A 151 -4.56 3.04 -17.97
CA ARG A 151 -4.52 2.69 -19.40
C ARG A 151 -5.41 3.60 -20.25
N ARG A 152 -6.60 3.96 -19.74
CA ARG A 152 -7.54 4.85 -20.44
C ARG A 152 -6.98 6.25 -20.65
N VAL A 153 -6.20 6.75 -19.69
CA VAL A 153 -5.59 8.08 -19.77
C VAL A 153 -4.49 8.10 -20.82
N ALA A 154 -3.64 7.06 -20.86
CA ALA A 154 -2.61 6.93 -21.89
C ALA A 154 -3.20 6.81 -23.31
N MET A 155 -4.26 6.02 -23.49
CA MET A 155 -4.98 5.93 -24.77
C MET A 155 -5.61 7.26 -25.20
N ALA A 156 -6.25 7.95 -24.26
CA ALA A 156 -6.88 9.24 -24.54
C ALA A 156 -5.83 10.29 -24.92
N ALA A 157 -4.73 10.39 -24.17
CA ALA A 157 -3.63 11.30 -24.48
C ALA A 157 -3.02 11.00 -25.86
N GLY A 158 -2.78 9.72 -26.19
CA GLY A 158 -2.30 9.32 -27.51
C GLY A 158 -3.28 9.67 -28.65
N GLY A 159 -4.58 9.44 -28.44
CA GLY A 159 -5.61 9.82 -29.39
C GLY A 159 -5.72 11.33 -29.59
N THR A 160 -5.70 12.11 -28.50
CA THR A 160 -5.66 13.58 -28.55
C THR A 160 -4.41 14.06 -29.27
N ALA A 161 -3.27 13.42 -29.07
CA ALA A 161 -2.00 13.79 -29.70
C ALA A 161 -2.04 13.53 -31.22
N LEU A 162 -2.62 12.41 -31.63
CA LEU A 162 -2.80 12.09 -33.04
C LEU A 162 -3.74 13.11 -33.73
N VAL A 163 -4.87 13.43 -33.10
CA VAL A 163 -5.79 14.45 -33.63
C VAL A 163 -5.11 15.81 -33.71
N ALA A 164 -4.40 16.22 -32.65
CA ALA A 164 -3.68 17.48 -32.62
C ALA A 164 -2.61 17.55 -33.72
N LEU A 165 -1.82 16.49 -33.92
CA LEU A 165 -0.84 16.37 -35.01
C LEU A 165 -1.50 16.56 -36.38
N LEU A 166 -2.60 15.85 -36.65
CA LEU A 166 -3.29 15.92 -37.95
C LEU A 166 -3.90 17.31 -38.20
N VAL A 167 -4.48 17.93 -37.17
CA VAL A 167 -5.02 19.29 -37.24
C VAL A 167 -3.88 20.27 -37.52
N LEU A 168 -2.82 20.27 -36.71
CA LEU A 168 -1.69 21.19 -36.89
C LEU A 168 -1.04 21.03 -38.27
N HIS A 169 -0.90 19.81 -38.77
CA HIS A 169 -0.42 19.54 -40.13
C HIS A 169 -1.33 20.13 -41.21
N GLY A 170 -2.65 19.98 -41.05
CA GLY A 170 -3.64 20.56 -41.96
C GLY A 170 -3.60 22.09 -41.97
N LEU A 171 -3.43 22.69 -40.80
CA LEU A 171 -3.21 24.13 -40.68
C LEU A 171 -1.88 24.53 -41.33
N ASP A 172 -0.78 23.84 -41.08
CA ASP A 172 0.52 24.22 -41.68
C ASP A 172 0.47 24.28 -43.21
N ARG A 173 -0.18 23.30 -43.84
CA ARG A 173 -0.39 23.32 -45.30
C ARG A 173 -1.23 24.49 -45.79
N HIS A 174 -2.19 24.95 -45.00
CA HIS A 174 -3.07 26.05 -45.39
C HIS A 174 -2.39 27.41 -45.26
N TRP A 175 -1.65 27.65 -44.17
CA TRP A 175 -1.00 28.93 -43.89
C TRP A 175 0.41 29.05 -44.50
N ASN A 176 1.16 27.95 -44.64
CA ASN A 176 2.55 27.94 -45.16
C ASN A 176 2.72 27.05 -46.42
N PRO A 177 1.87 27.18 -47.46
CA PRO A 177 1.85 26.24 -48.58
C PRO A 177 3.15 26.18 -49.38
N ALA A 178 3.92 27.28 -49.45
CA ALA A 178 5.17 27.35 -50.21
C ALA A 178 6.41 26.80 -49.46
N ARG A 179 6.32 26.60 -48.14
CA ARG A 179 7.44 26.19 -47.27
C ARG A 179 7.16 24.93 -46.45
N SER A 180 5.93 24.43 -46.46
CA SER A 180 5.58 23.12 -45.91
C SER A 180 6.29 22.02 -46.71
N ILE A 181 7.49 21.61 -46.26
CA ILE A 181 8.23 20.43 -46.77
C ILE A 181 7.67 19.12 -46.16
N ASP A 182 6.43 19.16 -45.65
CA ASP A 182 5.79 18.01 -45.02
C ASP A 182 5.15 17.08 -46.07
N GLY A 183 6.02 16.30 -46.73
CA GLY A 183 5.61 15.15 -47.54
C GLY A 183 4.91 14.06 -46.70
N PRO A 184 4.22 13.10 -47.34
CA PRO A 184 3.52 12.02 -46.65
C PRO A 184 4.42 11.21 -45.70
N VAL A 185 5.73 11.21 -45.95
CA VAL A 185 6.76 10.58 -45.10
C VAL A 185 6.84 11.25 -43.73
N HIS A 186 6.90 12.58 -43.65
CA HIS A 186 7.03 13.30 -42.37
C HIS A 186 5.78 13.11 -41.49
N VAL A 187 4.59 13.15 -42.10
CA VAL A 187 3.33 12.83 -41.41
C VAL A 187 3.34 11.39 -40.90
N GLY A 188 3.83 10.45 -41.72
CA GLY A 188 4.02 9.06 -41.33
C GLY A 188 4.93 8.90 -40.11
N ILE A 189 6.07 9.61 -40.09
CA ILE A 189 6.99 9.64 -38.94
C ILE A 189 6.29 10.18 -37.69
N GLY A 190 5.54 11.28 -37.79
CA GLY A 190 4.78 11.83 -36.67
C GLY A 190 3.77 10.84 -36.08
N ILE A 191 3.00 10.16 -36.93
CA ILE A 191 2.04 9.13 -36.51
C ILE A 191 2.75 7.98 -35.80
N ILE A 192 3.87 7.51 -36.34
CA ILE A 192 4.69 6.44 -35.75
C ILE A 192 5.21 6.87 -34.37
N LEU A 193 5.70 8.10 -34.23
CA LEU A 193 6.20 8.61 -32.95
C LEU A 193 5.08 8.75 -31.90
N VAL A 194 3.89 9.21 -32.27
CA VAL A 194 2.72 9.20 -31.37
C VAL A 194 2.37 7.77 -30.94
N ALA A 195 2.39 6.81 -31.88
CA ALA A 195 2.11 5.41 -31.58
C ALA A 195 3.15 4.80 -30.63
N ILE A 196 4.45 5.07 -30.83
CA ILE A 196 5.54 4.64 -29.95
C ILE A 196 5.38 5.27 -28.57
N ALA A 197 5.18 6.59 -28.48
CA ALA A 197 4.99 7.31 -27.22
C ALA A 197 3.79 6.75 -26.43
N THR A 198 2.69 6.46 -27.12
CA THR A 198 1.50 5.83 -26.53
C THR A 198 1.81 4.41 -26.06
N GLY A 199 2.56 3.62 -26.84
CA GLY A 199 3.03 2.29 -26.45
C GLY A 199 3.89 2.29 -25.19
N ILE A 200 4.82 3.25 -25.07
CA ILE A 200 5.65 3.45 -23.88
C ILE A 200 4.78 3.86 -22.67
N ALA A 201 3.82 4.76 -22.85
CA ALA A 201 2.88 5.14 -21.78
C ALA A 201 2.01 3.95 -21.31
N LEU A 202 1.59 3.09 -22.23
CA LEU A 202 0.81 1.89 -21.93
C LEU A 202 1.63 0.80 -21.21
N THR A 203 2.89 0.59 -21.62
CA THR A 203 3.76 -0.41 -20.99
C THR A 203 4.23 0.05 -19.61
N SER A 204 4.57 1.32 -19.44
CA SER A 204 4.91 1.90 -18.13
C SER A 204 3.74 1.82 -17.15
N THR A 205 2.52 2.19 -17.56
CA THR A 205 1.32 2.05 -16.71
C THR A 205 1.05 0.60 -16.30
N ARG A 206 1.20 -0.37 -17.22
CA ARG A 206 1.03 -1.80 -16.91
C ARG A 206 2.05 -2.29 -15.89
N ARG A 207 3.35 -2.09 -16.16
CA ARG A 207 4.44 -2.52 -15.27
C ARG A 207 4.30 -1.91 -13.88
N ALA A 208 4.00 -0.63 -13.81
CA ALA A 208 3.92 0.06 -12.52
C ALA A 208 2.69 -0.40 -11.70
N ARG A 209 1.58 -0.75 -12.36
CA ARG A 209 0.43 -1.40 -11.72
C ARG A 209 0.78 -2.81 -11.22
N GLU A 210 1.46 -3.62 -12.02
CA GLU A 210 1.88 -4.98 -11.65
C GLU A 210 2.79 -4.98 -10.42
N VAL A 211 3.80 -4.10 -10.38
CA VAL A 211 4.71 -3.95 -9.23
C VAL A 211 3.95 -3.47 -7.98
N SER A 212 3.03 -2.52 -8.12
CA SER A 212 2.24 -2.05 -6.98
C SER A 212 1.36 -3.17 -6.39
N LEU A 213 0.78 -4.00 -7.26
CA LEU A 213 -0.04 -5.15 -6.86
C LEU A 213 0.79 -6.25 -6.20
N SER A 214 1.99 -6.54 -6.70
CA SER A 214 2.85 -7.57 -6.11
C SER A 214 3.31 -7.17 -4.71
N VAL A 215 3.71 -5.91 -4.51
CA VAL A 215 4.08 -5.37 -3.20
C VAL A 215 2.90 -5.43 -2.23
N ALA A 216 1.71 -4.96 -2.64
CA ALA A 216 0.52 -5.03 -1.81
C ALA A 216 0.16 -6.47 -1.40
N ARG A 217 0.29 -7.43 -2.32
CA ARG A 217 0.05 -8.85 -2.05
C ARG A 217 1.08 -9.42 -1.07
N GLN A 218 2.35 -9.07 -1.21
CA GLN A 218 3.40 -9.48 -0.28
C GLN A 218 3.14 -8.95 1.14
N THR A 219 2.77 -7.68 1.27
CA THR A 219 2.44 -7.10 2.59
C THR A 219 1.24 -7.81 3.22
N LEU A 220 0.19 -8.10 2.44
CA LEU A 220 -0.98 -8.85 2.94
C LEU A 220 -0.64 -10.28 3.35
N LEU A 221 0.20 -10.97 2.58
CA LEU A 221 0.65 -12.31 2.93
C LEU A 221 1.52 -12.29 4.18
N ALA A 222 2.41 -11.30 4.33
CA ALA A 222 3.23 -11.13 5.52
C ALA A 222 2.38 -10.84 6.77
N GLU A 223 1.37 -9.97 6.66
CA GLU A 223 0.43 -9.71 7.75
C GLU A 223 -0.40 -10.95 8.11
N ARG A 224 -0.88 -11.70 7.11
CA ARG A 224 -1.56 -12.98 7.36
C ARG A 224 -0.65 -13.98 8.03
N ALA A 225 0.58 -14.14 7.54
CA ALA A 225 1.56 -15.02 8.16
C ALA A 225 1.85 -14.61 9.60
N ARG A 226 2.00 -13.30 9.88
CA ARG A 226 2.20 -12.78 11.23
C ARG A 226 0.98 -13.02 12.13
N SER A 227 -0.24 -12.82 11.62
CA SER A 227 -1.48 -13.07 12.34
C SER A 227 -1.70 -14.56 12.64
N THR A 228 -1.43 -15.43 11.67
CA THR A 228 -1.55 -16.87 11.83
C THR A 228 -0.46 -17.42 12.75
N LEU A 229 0.79 -17.00 12.59
CA LEU A 229 1.86 -17.37 13.53
C LEU A 229 1.53 -16.87 14.95
N GLY A 230 1.06 -15.63 15.09
CA GLY A 230 0.66 -15.07 16.39
C GLY A 230 -0.49 -15.79 17.10
N SER A 231 -1.28 -16.61 16.38
CA SER A 231 -2.28 -17.49 17.02
C SER A 231 -1.71 -18.79 17.58
N TYR A 232 -0.50 -19.19 17.16
CA TYR A 232 0.15 -20.43 17.60
C TYR A 232 1.39 -20.21 18.46
N VAL A 233 2.04 -19.06 18.31
CA VAL A 233 3.24 -18.68 19.07
C VAL A 233 3.09 -17.26 19.60
N SER A 234 3.77 -16.96 20.71
CA SER A 234 3.77 -15.62 21.27
C SER A 234 4.28 -14.58 20.24
N PRO A 235 3.76 -13.34 20.24
CA PRO A 235 4.20 -12.29 19.32
C PRO A 235 5.73 -12.07 19.33
N GLU A 236 6.34 -12.24 20.50
CA GLU A 236 7.77 -12.10 20.72
C GLU A 236 8.57 -13.21 20.01
N VAL A 237 8.08 -14.46 20.04
CA VAL A 237 8.68 -15.59 19.31
C VAL A 237 8.42 -15.48 17.81
N ALA A 238 7.21 -15.08 17.40
CA ALA A 238 6.87 -14.86 15.99
C ALA A 238 7.77 -13.77 15.36
N GLU A 239 7.99 -12.66 16.07
CA GLU A 239 8.83 -11.57 15.58
C GLU A 239 10.30 -11.98 15.47
N GLN A 240 10.80 -12.79 16.41
CA GLN A 240 12.16 -13.33 16.33
C GLN A 240 12.30 -14.31 15.16
N ALA A 241 11.32 -15.20 14.95
CA ALA A 241 11.30 -16.13 13.83
C ALA A 241 11.26 -15.41 12.46
N LEU A 242 10.49 -14.32 12.35
CA LEU A 242 10.41 -13.49 11.14
C LEU A 242 11.68 -12.68 10.84
N ARG A 243 12.56 -12.47 11.84
CA ARG A 243 13.84 -11.75 11.67
C ARG A 243 15.00 -12.69 11.33
N SER A 244 14.86 -13.99 11.55
CA SER A 244 15.92 -14.96 11.27
C SER A 244 15.60 -15.76 10.01
N ASP A 245 16.47 -15.71 9.00
CA ASP A 245 16.35 -16.52 7.78
C ASP A 245 16.53 -18.04 8.04
N VAL A 246 17.00 -18.43 9.24
CA VAL A 246 17.27 -19.82 9.62
C VAL A 246 16.82 -20.07 11.05
N VAL A 247 15.87 -20.99 11.24
CA VAL A 247 15.57 -21.60 12.55
C VAL A 247 16.78 -22.46 12.94
N ARG A 248 17.63 -21.97 13.84
CA ARG A 248 18.78 -22.73 14.34
C ARG A 248 18.33 -23.67 15.44
N LEU A 249 18.67 -24.95 15.30
CA LEU A 249 18.57 -25.93 16.38
C LEU A 249 19.62 -25.65 17.46
N GLY A 250 19.27 -25.90 18.72
CA GLY A 250 20.09 -25.58 19.88
C GLY A 250 19.53 -24.42 20.71
N GLY A 251 20.19 -24.09 21.81
CA GLY A 251 19.74 -23.05 22.73
C GLY A 251 20.89 -22.41 23.50
N THR A 252 20.60 -21.27 24.14
CA THR A 252 21.56 -20.53 24.95
C THR A 252 21.27 -20.79 26.42
N ARG A 253 22.32 -21.03 27.22
CA ARG A 253 22.19 -21.09 28.67
C ARG A 253 21.98 -19.69 29.22
N GLN A 254 20.88 -19.46 29.92
CA GLN A 254 20.55 -18.16 30.51
C GLN A 254 19.65 -18.32 31.74
N PRO A 255 19.68 -17.35 32.67
CA PRO A 255 18.78 -17.35 33.82
C PRO A 255 17.35 -16.99 33.37
N VAL A 256 16.38 -17.79 33.80
CA VAL A 256 14.96 -17.62 33.47
C VAL A 256 14.11 -17.88 34.71
N ALA A 257 13.07 -17.08 34.90
CA ALA A 257 11.99 -17.39 35.81
C ALA A 257 10.87 -18.12 35.05
N ILE A 258 10.54 -19.33 35.51
CA ILE A 258 9.42 -20.11 34.98
C ILE A 258 8.26 -20.01 35.97
N LEU A 259 7.10 -19.63 35.46
CA LEU A 259 5.84 -19.56 36.18
C LEU A 259 4.91 -20.66 35.65
N PHE A 260 4.33 -21.43 36.56
CA PHE A 260 3.27 -22.39 36.27
C PHE A 260 1.99 -22.00 37.02
N THR A 261 0.86 -22.11 36.35
CA THR A 261 -0.46 -22.10 37.00
C THR A 261 -1.15 -23.43 36.76
N ASP A 262 -1.95 -23.89 37.70
CA ASP A 262 -2.75 -25.12 37.55
C ASP A 262 -4.11 -24.97 38.26
N LEU A 263 -5.21 -25.41 37.65
CA LEU A 263 -6.54 -25.27 38.28
C LEU A 263 -6.72 -26.37 39.34
N ARG A 264 -7.27 -26.00 40.50
CA ARG A 264 -7.56 -26.96 41.56
C ARG A 264 -8.80 -27.77 41.22
N GLU A 265 -8.74 -29.07 41.48
CA GLU A 265 -9.86 -30.02 41.28
C GLU A 265 -10.39 -30.06 39.84
N PHE A 266 -9.62 -29.57 38.87
CA PHE A 266 -10.03 -29.50 37.47
C PHE A 266 -10.29 -30.87 36.86
N THR A 267 -9.50 -31.88 37.22
CA THR A 267 -9.68 -33.25 36.72
C THR A 267 -11.10 -33.76 37.03
N SER A 268 -11.56 -33.62 38.28
CA SER A 268 -12.91 -34.01 38.69
C SER A 268 -14.00 -33.16 38.04
N LEU A 269 -13.75 -31.87 37.83
CA LEU A 269 -14.66 -30.98 37.10
C LEU A 269 -14.82 -31.42 35.62
N SER A 270 -13.71 -31.82 34.99
CA SER A 270 -13.68 -32.20 33.58
C SER A 270 -14.41 -33.50 33.26
N GLU A 271 -14.50 -34.42 34.22
CA GLU A 271 -15.17 -35.72 34.05
C GLU A 271 -16.70 -35.62 34.00
N SER A 272 -17.27 -34.57 34.57
CA SER A 272 -18.73 -34.38 34.67
C SER A 272 -19.27 -33.21 33.85
N ALA A 273 -18.39 -32.40 33.26
CA ALA A 273 -18.75 -31.24 32.46
C ALA A 273 -18.98 -31.58 30.99
N ASP A 274 -19.86 -30.80 30.35
CA ASP A 274 -20.02 -30.78 28.89
C ASP A 274 -18.71 -30.27 28.24
N PRO A 275 -18.10 -31.01 27.29
CA PRO A 275 -16.79 -30.66 26.74
C PRO A 275 -16.73 -29.27 26.11
N GLU A 276 -17.76 -28.86 25.38
CA GLU A 276 -17.85 -27.56 24.73
C GLU A 276 -17.88 -26.42 25.76
N ARG A 277 -18.65 -26.59 26.85
CA ARG A 277 -18.68 -25.62 27.96
C ARG A 277 -17.36 -25.56 28.72
N LEU A 278 -16.70 -26.71 28.94
CA LEU A 278 -15.40 -26.77 29.60
C LEU A 278 -14.34 -26.00 28.81
N VAL A 279 -14.31 -26.17 27.49
CA VAL A 279 -13.39 -25.43 26.60
C VAL A 279 -13.67 -23.93 26.64
N GLN A 280 -14.94 -23.50 26.69
CA GLN A 280 -15.28 -22.08 26.84
C GLN A 280 -14.78 -21.51 28.18
N ASP A 281 -14.98 -22.23 29.28
CA ASP A 281 -14.51 -21.83 30.60
C ASP A 281 -12.97 -21.77 30.68
N LEU A 282 -12.27 -22.72 30.06
CA LEU A 282 -10.81 -22.68 29.94
C LEU A 282 -10.31 -21.48 29.13
N ASN A 283 -10.93 -21.19 27.98
CA ASN A 283 -10.55 -20.04 27.17
C ASN A 283 -10.77 -18.72 27.91
N GLU A 284 -11.88 -18.59 28.65
CA GLU A 284 -12.17 -17.43 29.51
C GLU A 284 -11.11 -17.28 30.61
N TYR A 285 -10.73 -18.38 31.27
CA TYR A 285 -9.66 -18.40 32.26
C TYR A 285 -8.31 -17.97 31.65
N PHE A 286 -7.90 -18.60 30.54
CA PHE A 286 -6.63 -18.29 29.87
C PHE A 286 -6.57 -16.83 29.42
N GLU A 287 -7.64 -16.28 28.85
CA GLU A 287 -7.68 -14.88 28.41
C GLU A 287 -7.35 -13.91 29.55
N HIS A 288 -7.90 -14.13 30.74
CA HIS A 288 -7.66 -13.28 31.90
C HIS A 288 -6.25 -13.46 32.47
N MET A 289 -5.78 -14.71 32.61
CA MET A 289 -4.48 -15.01 33.20
C MET A 289 -3.31 -14.60 32.30
N VAL A 290 -3.40 -14.89 31.00
CA VAL A 290 -2.36 -14.55 30.02
C VAL A 290 -2.19 -13.03 29.94
N LYS A 291 -3.27 -12.26 30.06
CA LYS A 291 -3.19 -10.79 30.10
C LYS A 291 -2.31 -10.29 31.25
N VAL A 292 -2.43 -10.89 32.44
CA VAL A 292 -1.59 -10.52 33.60
C VAL A 292 -0.12 -10.87 33.34
N ILE A 293 0.14 -12.09 32.85
CA ILE A 293 1.50 -12.56 32.53
C ILE A 293 2.17 -11.61 31.53
N ARG A 294 1.45 -11.24 30.46
CA ARG A 294 1.97 -10.34 29.42
C ARG A 294 2.16 -8.90 29.91
N ASN A 295 1.32 -8.39 30.81
CA ASN A 295 1.48 -7.06 31.39
C ASN A 295 2.78 -6.92 32.19
N GLU A 296 3.22 -8.00 32.84
CA GLU A 296 4.54 -8.08 33.49
C GLU A 296 5.64 -8.53 32.51
N GLY A 297 5.38 -8.56 31.20
CA GLY A 297 6.37 -8.92 30.18
C GLY A 297 6.81 -10.38 30.20
N GLY A 298 5.98 -11.29 30.72
CA GLY A 298 6.17 -12.73 30.60
C GLY A 298 5.70 -13.24 29.24
N VAL A 299 6.33 -14.31 28.76
CA VAL A 299 5.97 -15.00 27.51
C VAL A 299 5.31 -16.33 27.86
N VAL A 300 4.11 -16.58 27.37
CA VAL A 300 3.45 -17.89 27.51
C VAL A 300 4.16 -18.87 26.57
N ASP A 301 4.72 -19.92 27.16
CA ASP A 301 5.43 -20.97 26.43
C ASP A 301 4.44 -22.00 25.87
N LYS A 302 3.57 -22.53 26.73
CA LYS A 302 2.50 -23.46 26.33
C LYS A 302 1.38 -23.57 27.37
N TYR A 303 0.26 -24.11 26.91
CA TYR A 303 -0.80 -24.66 27.77
C TYR A 303 -0.58 -26.17 27.93
N ILE A 304 -0.80 -26.69 29.14
CA ILE A 304 -0.69 -28.12 29.44
C ILE A 304 -2.00 -28.53 30.11
N GLY A 305 -3.01 -28.90 29.32
CA GLY A 305 -4.36 -29.11 29.84
C GLY A 305 -4.95 -27.79 30.36
N ASP A 306 -5.21 -27.72 31.65
CA ASP A 306 -5.68 -26.54 32.41
C ASP A 306 -4.54 -25.67 32.97
N SER A 307 -3.30 -26.10 32.81
CA SER A 307 -2.12 -25.37 33.26
C SER A 307 -1.61 -24.36 32.24
N ILE A 308 -1.03 -23.26 32.73
CA ILE A 308 -0.29 -22.27 31.93
C ILE A 308 1.19 -22.35 32.33
N MET A 309 2.08 -22.49 31.35
CA MET A 309 3.51 -22.32 31.54
C MET A 309 3.95 -21.00 30.89
N ALA A 310 4.59 -20.14 31.67
CA ALA A 310 5.14 -18.88 31.20
C ALA A 310 6.60 -18.72 31.63
N VAL A 311 7.37 -17.99 30.82
CA VAL A 311 8.78 -17.73 31.03
C VAL A 311 9.05 -16.23 31.06
N PHE A 312 9.93 -15.83 31.97
CA PHE A 312 10.46 -14.48 32.11
C PHE A 312 11.97 -14.59 31.93
N GLY A 313 12.48 -13.98 30.86
CA GLY A 313 13.90 -14.00 30.51
C GLY A 313 14.27 -14.82 29.28
N ALA A 314 13.27 -15.38 28.60
CA ALA A 314 13.40 -15.95 27.27
C ALA A 314 12.34 -15.31 26.33
N PRO A 315 12.68 -14.98 25.07
CA PRO A 315 13.99 -15.18 24.43
C PRO A 315 15.07 -14.17 24.83
N ALA A 316 14.71 -13.11 25.57
CA ALA A 316 15.66 -12.10 26.03
C ALA A 316 15.58 -11.93 27.56
N SER A 317 16.72 -12.07 28.22
CA SER A 317 16.85 -11.93 29.69
C SER A 317 16.94 -10.48 30.15
N ARG A 318 16.39 -10.21 31.33
CA ARG A 318 16.47 -8.93 32.05
C ARG A 318 16.84 -9.16 33.52
N PRO A 319 17.56 -8.23 34.16
CA PRO A 319 17.95 -8.38 35.57
C PRO A 319 16.77 -8.53 36.55
N ASP A 320 15.57 -8.10 36.17
CA ASP A 320 14.37 -8.10 37.01
C ASP A 320 13.41 -9.27 36.73
N ASP A 321 13.79 -10.25 35.89
CA ASP A 321 12.92 -11.35 35.45
C ASP A 321 12.23 -12.08 36.61
N ALA A 322 12.98 -12.41 37.67
CA ALA A 322 12.43 -13.04 38.88
C ALA A 322 11.39 -12.13 39.57
N ALA A 323 11.68 -10.83 39.70
CA ALA A 323 10.76 -9.89 40.32
C ALA A 323 9.47 -9.74 39.51
N ARG A 324 9.57 -9.69 38.18
CA ARG A 324 8.40 -9.64 37.29
C ARG A 324 7.55 -10.91 37.41
N ALA A 325 8.17 -12.08 37.46
CA ALA A 325 7.46 -13.35 37.64
C ALA A 325 6.69 -13.40 38.97
N ILE A 326 7.27 -12.89 40.05
CA ILE A 326 6.59 -12.79 41.35
C ILE A 326 5.44 -11.78 41.32
N ARG A 327 5.62 -10.62 40.67
CA ARG A 327 4.51 -9.66 40.47
C ARG A 327 3.38 -10.26 39.64
N ALA A 328 3.72 -11.00 38.59
CA ALA A 328 2.74 -11.72 37.78
C ALA A 328 1.98 -12.76 38.62
N ALA A 329 2.68 -13.54 39.46
CA ALA A 329 2.06 -14.51 40.35
C ALA A 329 1.05 -13.85 41.32
N ALA A 330 1.39 -12.71 41.92
CA ALA A 330 0.47 -11.95 42.75
C ALA A 330 -0.71 -11.38 41.95
N GLY A 331 -0.45 -10.87 40.75
CA GLY A 331 -1.48 -10.35 39.84
C GLY A 331 -2.46 -11.43 39.37
N LEU A 332 -2.01 -12.67 39.19
CA LEU A 332 -2.83 -13.80 38.78
C LEU A 332 -3.88 -14.14 39.84
N GLN A 333 -3.50 -14.11 41.13
CA GLN A 333 -4.43 -14.31 42.24
C GLN A 333 -5.53 -13.24 42.27
N ALA A 334 -5.14 -11.97 42.09
CA ALA A 334 -6.09 -10.86 42.04
C ALA A 334 -7.01 -10.92 40.82
N ALA A 335 -6.48 -11.31 39.66
CA ALA A 335 -7.27 -11.48 38.44
C ALA A 335 -8.26 -12.64 38.55
N LEU A 336 -7.88 -13.74 39.21
CA LEU A 336 -8.77 -14.87 39.46
C LEU A 336 -9.93 -14.48 40.40
N ALA A 337 -9.65 -13.72 41.46
CA ALA A 337 -10.67 -13.21 42.36
C ALA A 337 -11.72 -12.40 41.59
N ARG A 338 -11.28 -11.49 40.72
CA ARG A 338 -12.17 -10.70 39.86
C ARG A 338 -12.93 -11.55 38.84
N LEU A 339 -12.28 -12.55 38.24
CA LEU A 339 -12.96 -13.47 37.34
C LEU A 339 -14.06 -14.26 38.07
N ASN A 340 -13.81 -14.68 39.31
CA ASN A 340 -14.82 -15.36 40.12
C ASN A 340 -16.03 -14.48 40.46
N GLU A 341 -15.84 -13.17 40.66
CA GLU A 341 -16.97 -12.23 40.79
C GLU A 341 -17.84 -12.22 39.52
N LEU A 342 -17.22 -12.18 38.34
CA LEU A 342 -17.92 -12.22 37.06
C LEU A 342 -18.63 -13.57 36.85
N ARG A 343 -17.96 -14.68 37.20
CA ARG A 343 -18.53 -16.03 37.14
C ARG A 343 -19.75 -16.15 38.06
N ALA A 344 -19.68 -15.61 39.27
CA ALA A 344 -20.81 -15.62 40.20
C ALA A 344 -22.02 -14.86 39.65
N LEU A 345 -21.81 -13.69 39.02
CA LEU A 345 -22.88 -12.93 38.34
C LEU A 345 -23.50 -13.72 37.18
N ALA A 346 -22.73 -14.59 36.53
CA ALA A 346 -23.18 -15.49 35.46
C ALA A 346 -23.74 -16.83 35.99
N GLY A 347 -23.85 -17.03 37.30
CA GLY A 347 -24.31 -18.28 37.90
C GLY A 347 -23.35 -19.46 37.74
N LYS A 348 -22.08 -19.19 37.41
CA LYS A 348 -21.03 -20.21 37.28
C LYS A 348 -20.31 -20.44 38.62
N PRO A 349 -19.84 -21.66 38.91
CA PRO A 349 -19.06 -21.93 40.11
C PRO A 349 -17.72 -21.20 40.07
N ALA A 350 -17.24 -20.81 41.26
CA ALA A 350 -15.91 -20.24 41.44
C ALA A 350 -14.83 -21.30 41.17
N ILE A 351 -13.70 -20.85 40.64
CA ILE A 351 -12.53 -21.68 40.36
C ILE A 351 -11.34 -21.23 41.21
N ALA A 352 -10.43 -22.16 41.50
CA ALA A 352 -9.20 -21.88 42.24
C ALA A 352 -7.99 -22.33 41.41
N HIS A 353 -6.84 -21.68 41.58
CA HIS A 353 -5.57 -22.13 40.98
C HIS A 353 -4.42 -22.19 41.99
N GLY A 354 -3.42 -23.02 41.70
CA GLY A 354 -2.09 -22.90 42.26
C GLY A 354 -1.20 -22.09 41.33
N VAL A 355 -0.26 -21.31 41.90
CA VAL A 355 0.79 -20.63 41.13
C VAL A 355 2.15 -21.00 41.73
N GLY A 356 3.05 -21.51 40.90
CA GLY A 356 4.43 -21.84 41.26
C GLY A 356 5.40 -21.02 40.43
N VAL A 357 6.49 -20.55 41.04
CA VAL A 357 7.56 -19.82 40.35
C VAL A 357 8.91 -20.43 40.73
N HIS A 358 9.75 -20.70 39.72
CA HIS A 358 11.13 -21.13 39.89
C HIS A 358 12.03 -20.18 39.10
N TYR A 359 13.13 -19.70 39.70
CA TYR A 359 14.17 -18.96 38.97
C TYR A 359 15.50 -19.71 38.98
N GLY A 360 16.08 -19.93 37.79
CA GLY A 360 17.32 -20.68 37.64
C GLY A 360 17.86 -20.69 36.22
N GLU A 361 19.01 -21.33 36.04
CA GLU A 361 19.68 -21.49 34.75
C GLU A 361 18.94 -22.53 33.88
N VAL A 362 18.57 -22.14 32.66
CA VAL A 362 17.93 -23.02 31.68
C VAL A 362 18.62 -22.93 30.33
N ILE A 363 18.41 -23.92 29.47
CA ILE A 363 18.80 -23.84 28.05
C ILE A 363 17.55 -23.44 27.27
N ALA A 364 17.52 -22.21 26.75
CA ALA A 364 16.41 -21.68 25.97
C ALA A 364 16.76 -21.72 24.47
N GLY A 365 15.95 -22.43 23.69
CA GLY A 365 16.12 -22.54 22.24
C GLY A 365 15.25 -23.63 21.63
N ASN A 366 15.50 -23.94 20.36
CA ASN A 366 14.69 -24.88 19.59
C ASN A 366 15.28 -26.29 19.70
N ILE A 367 14.48 -27.22 20.21
CA ILE A 367 14.82 -28.64 20.33
C ILE A 367 13.86 -29.42 19.44
N GLY A 368 14.36 -30.12 18.43
CA GLY A 368 13.53 -30.84 17.47
C GLY A 368 14.33 -31.33 16.27
N THR A 369 13.64 -31.68 15.19
CA THR A 369 14.24 -32.02 13.89
C THR A 369 14.06 -30.85 12.91
N ALA A 370 14.78 -30.87 11.78
CA ALA A 370 14.64 -29.84 10.75
C ALA A 370 13.22 -29.73 10.15
N GLU A 371 12.38 -30.75 10.31
CA GLU A 371 10.98 -30.77 9.84
C GLU A 371 9.96 -30.39 10.93
N ARG A 372 10.33 -30.47 12.22
CA ARG A 372 9.47 -30.12 13.37
C ARG A 372 10.33 -29.66 14.54
N THR A 373 10.24 -28.37 14.85
CA THR A 373 10.74 -27.75 16.08
C THR A 373 9.60 -27.40 17.02
#